data_AF-A0A955KVP2-F1
#
_entry.id   AF-A0A955KVP2-F1
#
_cell.length_a   1.000
_cell.length_b   1.000
_cell.length_c   1.000
_cell.angle_alpha   90.00
_cell.angle_beta   90.00
_cell.angle_gamma   90.00
#
_symmetry.space_group_name_H-M   'P 1'
#
loop_
_entity.id
_entity.type
_entity.pdbx_description
1 polymer ?
#
loop_
_entity_poly.entity_id
_entity_poly.type
_entity_poly.pdbx_seq_one_letter_code
_entity_poly.pdbx_strand_id
1 'polypeptide(L)'
;CPHCKKVEAFIADNNLEDQVDSRELKNNDKHMKELEALWDEFNLPDNERGWPFMLIDDNGDRSYVSGDSPIIAELGNTFGISVPNDSAGNSSTTTSSSNTSTADTLLLVLGGVVVFAIVGYAVYSSINDSKK
;
A
#
# COMPACT_ATOMS: atom_id res chain seq x y z
N CYS A 1 1.15 23.62 -2.45
CA CYS A 1 1.12 22.55 -3.46
C CYS A 1 -0.33 22.05 -3.58
N PRO A 2 -1.06 22.30 -4.68
CA PRO A 2 -2.44 21.84 -4.84
C PRO A 2 -2.60 20.31 -4.87
N HIS A 3 -1.66 19.60 -5.49
CA HIS A 3 -1.65 18.12 -5.53
C HIS A 3 -1.47 17.52 -4.13
N CYS A 4 -0.54 18.07 -3.33
CA CYS A 4 -0.30 17.63 -1.96
C CYS A 4 -1.56 17.75 -1.09
N LYS A 5 -2.31 18.86 -1.23
CA LYS A 5 -3.57 19.06 -0.50
C LYS A 5 -4.63 18.00 -0.78
N LYS A 6 -4.67 17.43 -1.99
CA LYS A 6 -5.62 16.36 -2.31
C LYS A 6 -5.27 15.06 -1.60
N VAL A 7 -3.98 14.74 -1.52
CA VAL A 7 -3.49 13.58 -0.77
C VAL A 7 -3.74 13.77 0.72
N GLU A 8 -3.42 14.94 1.27
CA GLU A 8 -3.71 15.30 2.67
C GLU A 8 -5.21 15.19 2.99
N ALA A 9 -6.06 15.71 2.11
CA ALA A 9 -7.51 15.60 2.26
C ALA A 9 -7.97 14.14 2.23
N PHE A 10 -7.46 13.32 1.31
CA PHE A 10 -7.79 11.90 1.25
C PHE A 10 -7.37 11.15 2.53
N ILE A 11 -6.19 11.43 3.07
CA ILE A 11 -5.71 10.84 4.33
C ILE A 11 -6.66 11.22 5.47
N ALA A 12 -7.01 12.51 5.57
CA ALA A 12 -7.87 13.02 6.64
C ALA A 12 -9.32 12.50 6.53
N ASP A 13 -9.91 12.52 5.33
CA ASP A 13 -11.29 12.07 5.09
C ASP A 13 -11.48 10.57 5.41
N ASN A 14 -10.40 9.79 5.40
CA ASN A 14 -10.41 8.35 5.66
C ASN A 14 -9.77 7.93 7.00
N ASN A 15 -9.42 8.89 7.86
CA ASN A 15 -8.80 8.64 9.18
C ASN A 15 -7.49 7.82 9.09
N LEU A 16 -6.62 8.15 8.14
CA LEU A 16 -5.35 7.46 7.89
C LEU A 16 -4.15 8.16 8.55
N GLU A 17 -4.35 9.20 9.36
CA GLU A 17 -3.26 10.02 9.94
C GLU A 17 -2.32 9.22 10.85
N ASP A 18 -2.85 8.19 11.52
CA ASP A 18 -2.05 7.29 12.37
C ASP A 18 -1.32 6.19 11.56
N GLN A 19 -1.68 6.02 10.29
CA GLN A 19 -1.17 4.96 9.41
C GLN A 19 -0.16 5.51 8.39
N VAL A 20 -0.15 6.83 8.16
CA VAL A 20 0.70 7.49 7.17
C VAL A 20 1.53 8.59 7.84
N ASP A 21 2.86 8.46 7.82
CA ASP A 21 3.77 9.51 8.29
C ASP A 21 3.90 10.63 7.24
N SER A 22 3.16 11.72 7.44
CA SER A 22 3.21 12.89 6.55
C SER A 22 4.29 13.88 6.99
N ARG A 23 5.19 14.25 6.07
CA ARG A 23 6.28 15.19 6.33
C ARG A 23 6.27 16.35 5.34
N GLU A 24 6.25 17.57 5.88
CA GLU A 24 6.46 18.78 5.08
C GLU A 24 7.96 18.97 4.80
N LEU A 25 8.27 19.23 3.54
CA LEU A 25 9.66 19.41 3.06
C LEU A 25 9.98 20.88 2.79
N LYS A 26 8.96 21.73 2.62
CA LYS A 26 9.16 23.17 2.44
C LYS A 26 9.82 23.78 3.68
N ASN A 27 10.98 24.39 3.48
CA ASN A 27 11.79 25.06 4.51
C ASN A 27 12.34 24.12 5.60
N ASN A 28 12.44 22.81 5.33
CA ASN A 28 13.07 21.86 6.23
C ASN A 28 14.28 21.19 5.56
N ASP A 29 15.45 21.80 5.70
CA ASP A 29 16.71 21.34 5.10
C ASP A 29 17.08 19.91 5.52
N LYS A 30 16.70 19.50 6.74
CA LYS A 30 16.95 18.15 7.23
C LYS A 30 16.13 17.15 6.42
N HIS A 31 14.84 17.38 6.28
CA HIS A 31 14.00 16.46 5.52
C HIS A 31 14.33 16.47 4.01
N MET A 32 14.76 17.61 3.46
CA MET A 32 15.24 17.65 2.08
C MET A 32 16.50 16.79 1.87
N LYS A 33 17.45 16.81 2.81
CA LYS A 33 18.63 15.93 2.74
C LYS A 33 18.27 14.45 2.89
N GLU A 34 17.31 14.13 3.75
CA GLU A 34 16.78 12.76 3.87
C GLU A 34 16.17 12.30 2.55
N LEU A 35 15.40 13.17 1.88
CA LEU A 35 14.83 12.88 0.56
C LEU A 35 15.89 12.71 -0.53
N GLU A 36 16.91 13.58 -0.59
CA GLU A 36 18.01 13.45 -1.56
C GLU A 36 18.73 12.10 -1.40
N ALA A 37 19.02 11.70 -0.15
CA ALA A 37 19.63 10.41 0.14
C ALA A 37 18.74 9.23 -0.32
N LEU A 38 17.42 9.37 -0.16
CA LEU A 38 16.47 8.38 -0.67
C LEU A 38 16.48 8.34 -2.20
N TRP A 39 16.44 9.48 -2.89
CA TRP A 39 16.51 9.48 -4.36
C TRP A 39 17.79 8.84 -4.90
N ASP A 40 18.91 9.02 -4.22
CA ASP A 40 20.18 8.37 -4.56
C ASP A 40 20.11 6.86 -4.30
N GLU A 41 19.51 6.43 -3.18
CA GLU A 41 19.32 5.00 -2.85
C GLU A 41 18.45 4.27 -3.89
N PHE A 42 17.35 4.89 -4.34
CA PHE A 42 16.47 4.34 -5.37
C PHE A 42 17.01 4.54 -6.79
N ASN A 43 18.14 5.24 -6.97
CA ASN A 43 18.70 5.62 -8.25
C ASN A 43 17.66 6.32 -9.16
N LEU A 44 16.83 7.19 -8.57
CA LEU A 44 15.73 7.87 -9.24
C LEU A 44 16.26 9.04 -10.11
N PRO A 45 16.02 9.03 -11.43
CA PRO A 45 16.45 10.11 -12.30
C PRO A 45 15.62 11.38 -12.07
N ASP A 46 16.18 12.55 -12.38
CA ASP A 46 15.57 13.85 -12.08
C ASP A 46 14.15 14.02 -12.68
N ASN A 47 13.86 13.38 -13.81
CA ASN A 47 12.56 13.45 -14.49
C ASN A 47 11.46 12.63 -13.79
N GLU A 48 11.81 11.78 -12.83
CA GLU A 48 10.86 10.96 -12.05
C GLU A 48 10.61 11.54 -10.64
N ARG A 49 11.43 12.52 -10.23
CA ARG A 49 11.31 13.22 -8.95
C ARG A 49 10.12 14.19 -9.02
N GLY A 50 9.07 13.94 -8.25
CA GLY A 50 7.85 14.75 -8.27
C GLY A 50 7.22 14.96 -6.90
N TRP A 51 6.20 15.82 -6.87
CA TRP A 51 5.48 16.21 -5.65
C TRP A 51 3.95 16.15 -5.87
N PRO A 52 3.17 15.65 -4.90
CA PRO A 52 3.60 14.89 -3.73
C PRO A 52 4.25 13.56 -4.14
N PHE A 53 4.96 12.92 -3.21
CA PHE A 53 5.42 11.55 -3.36
C PHE A 53 5.15 10.77 -2.08
N MET A 54 5.17 9.45 -2.19
CA MET A 54 5.03 8.50 -1.11
C MET A 54 6.09 7.41 -1.25
N LEU A 55 6.67 7.02 -0.12
CA LEU A 55 7.54 5.86 0.00
C LEU A 55 6.78 4.77 0.73
N ILE A 56 6.81 3.57 0.19
CA ILE A 56 6.21 2.38 0.79
C ILE A 56 7.35 1.45 1.15
N ASP A 57 7.35 0.94 2.37
CA ASP A 57 8.27 -0.10 2.83
C ASP A 57 7.42 -1.27 3.32
N ASP A 58 7.27 -2.30 2.49
CA ASP A 58 6.58 -3.54 2.84
C ASP A 58 7.63 -4.63 3.05
N ASN A 59 8.02 -4.82 4.32
CA ASN A 59 8.96 -5.87 4.73
C ASN A 59 10.31 -5.83 3.97
N GLY A 60 10.80 -4.64 3.65
CA GLY A 60 12.05 -4.43 2.91
C GLY A 60 11.89 -4.37 1.39
N ASP A 61 10.70 -4.61 0.84
CA ASP A 61 10.38 -4.19 -0.53
C ASP A 61 9.96 -2.72 -0.50
N ARG A 62 10.79 -1.87 -1.10
CA ARG A 62 10.61 -0.43 -1.07
C ARG A 62 10.17 0.07 -2.43
N SER A 63 9.11 0.88 -2.45
CA SER A 63 8.61 1.50 -3.67
C SER A 63 8.44 3.02 -3.52
N TYR A 64 8.54 3.71 -4.64
CA TYR A 64 8.38 5.15 -4.77
C TYR A 64 7.20 5.44 -5.68
N VAL A 65 6.24 6.22 -5.19
CA VAL A 65 5.05 6.64 -5.93
C VAL A 65 5.00 8.16 -5.93
N SER A 66 4.81 8.75 -7.10
CA SER A 66 4.80 10.22 -7.29
C SER A 66 3.51 10.68 -7.95
N GLY A 67 3.01 11.84 -7.53
CA GLY A 67 1.75 12.44 -7.97
C GLY A 67 0.56 12.13 -7.06
N ASP A 68 -0.43 13.02 -7.04
CA ASP A 68 -1.64 12.87 -6.21
C ASP A 68 -2.48 11.65 -6.60
N SER A 69 -2.74 11.48 -7.89
CA SER A 69 -3.56 10.38 -8.41
C SER A 69 -3.00 8.99 -8.07
N PRO A 70 -1.73 8.67 -8.39
CA PRO A 70 -1.16 7.36 -8.05
C PRO A 70 -1.10 7.09 -6.54
N ILE A 71 -0.78 8.11 -5.72
CA ILE A 71 -0.73 7.96 -4.26
C ILE A 71 -2.12 7.65 -3.69
N ILE A 72 -3.15 8.37 -4.13
CA ILE A 72 -4.53 8.13 -3.67
C ILE A 72 -5.00 6.73 -4.08
N ALA A 73 -4.69 6.31 -5.31
CA ALA A 73 -5.02 4.97 -5.79
C ALA A 73 -4.34 3.88 -4.95
N GLU A 74 -3.06 4.07 -4.63
CA GLU A 74 -2.28 3.14 -3.80
C GLU A 74 -2.84 3.05 -2.38
N LEU A 75 -3.03 4.18 -1.69
CA LEU A 75 -3.65 4.22 -0.36
C LEU A 75 -5.04 3.57 -0.37
N GLY A 76 -5.83 3.83 -1.42
CA GLY A 76 -7.14 3.22 -1.59
C GLY A 76 -7.07 1.70 -1.68
N ASN A 77 -6.12 1.17 -2.45
CA ASN A 77 -5.88 -0.26 -2.58
C ASN A 77 -5.39 -0.88 -1.26
N THR A 78 -4.41 -0.25 -0.61
CA THR A 78 -3.81 -0.73 0.65
C THR A 78 -4.85 -0.82 1.77
N PHE A 79 -5.73 0.17 1.91
CA PHE A 79 -6.70 0.25 3.01
C PHE A 79 -8.12 -0.19 2.63
N GLY A 80 -8.33 -0.68 1.40
CA GLY A 80 -9.65 -1.13 0.92
C GLY A 80 -10.68 -0.01 0.78
N ILE A 81 -10.23 1.21 0.49
CA ILE A 81 -11.08 2.40 0.31
C ILE A 81 -11.44 2.54 -1.17
N SER A 82 -12.73 2.73 -1.46
CA SER A 82 -13.17 2.95 -2.85
C SER A 82 -12.73 4.33 -3.34
N VAL A 83 -11.85 4.34 -4.34
CA VAL A 83 -11.41 5.57 -5.00
C VAL A 83 -12.29 5.84 -6.23
N PRO A 84 -12.84 7.05 -6.40
CA PRO A 84 -13.57 7.41 -7.61
C PRO A 84 -12.68 7.23 -8.85
N ASN A 85 -13.21 6.56 -9.89
CA ASN A 85 -12.49 6.21 -11.13
C ASN A 85 -11.80 7.39 -11.83
N ASP A 86 -12.21 8.62 -11.56
CA ASP A 86 -11.61 9.83 -12.12
C ASP A 86 -10.19 10.10 -11.59
N SER A 87 -9.76 9.41 -10.53
CA SER A 87 -8.40 9.53 -9.95
C SER A 87 -7.39 8.56 -10.55
N ALA A 88 -7.82 7.56 -11.35
CA ALA A 88 -6.96 6.58 -12.00
C ALA A 88 -6.26 7.10 -13.28
N GLY A 89 -6.07 8.43 -13.37
CA GLY A 89 -5.41 9.08 -14.48
C GLY A 89 -3.92 8.83 -14.47
N ASN A 90 -3.46 7.95 -15.36
CA ASN A 90 -2.07 7.71 -15.73
C ASN A 90 -1.16 7.23 -14.59
N SER A 91 -1.42 6.02 -14.08
CA SER A 91 -0.34 5.20 -13.56
C SER A 91 0.57 4.85 -14.74
N SER A 92 1.64 5.62 -14.93
CA SER A 92 2.79 5.17 -15.70
C SER A 92 3.42 4.04 -14.92
N THR A 93 2.86 2.84 -15.09
CA THR A 93 3.49 1.60 -14.70
C THR A 93 4.82 1.53 -15.44
N THR A 94 5.91 1.88 -14.78
CA THR A 94 7.23 1.39 -15.17
C THR A 94 7.20 -0.11 -14.91
N THR A 95 6.76 -0.83 -15.93
CA THR A 95 6.74 -2.29 -15.98
C THR A 95 8.19 -2.77 -15.89
N SER A 96 8.67 -2.98 -14.67
CA SER A 96 9.79 -3.88 -14.43
C SER A 96 9.41 -5.23 -15.03
N SER A 97 10.09 -5.58 -16.11
CA SER A 97 9.84 -6.76 -16.91
C SER A 97 10.14 -8.02 -16.11
N SER A 98 9.16 -8.55 -15.38
CA SER A 98 9.12 -9.94 -15.01
C SER A 98 8.51 -10.71 -16.19
N ASN A 99 9.38 -11.37 -16.96
CA ASN A 99 8.99 -12.41 -17.90
C ASN A 99 8.28 -13.53 -17.12
N THR A 100 6.96 -13.49 -17.03
CA THR A 100 6.16 -14.64 -16.59
C THR A 100 5.14 -14.93 -17.68
N SER A 101 5.45 -16.02 -18.37
CA SER A 101 4.79 -16.59 -19.53
C SER A 101 3.28 -16.66 -19.40
N THR A 102 2.57 -16.15 -20.40
CA THR A 102 1.15 -16.37 -20.66
C THR A 102 0.91 -17.83 -21.06
N ALA A 103 0.71 -18.69 -20.08
CA ALA A 103 -0.03 -19.94 -20.18
C ALA A 103 -0.33 -20.41 -18.75
N ASP A 104 -1.52 -20.95 -18.51
CA ASP A 104 -1.95 -21.56 -17.25
C ASP A 104 -2.37 -20.63 -16.11
N THR A 105 -3.50 -19.93 -16.29
CA THR A 105 -4.50 -19.88 -15.21
C THR A 105 -5.91 -19.72 -15.77
N LEU A 106 -6.28 -20.65 -16.65
CA LEU A 106 -7.65 -20.83 -17.13
C LEU A 106 -8.21 -22.12 -16.53
N LEU A 107 -8.37 -22.19 -15.21
CA LEU A 107 -9.11 -23.26 -14.50
C LEU A 107 -9.12 -22.94 -12.99
N LEU A 108 -10.24 -22.44 -12.45
CA LEU A 108 -10.75 -22.66 -11.08
C LEU A 108 -11.86 -21.66 -10.66
N VAL A 109 -12.79 -21.35 -11.57
CA VAL A 109 -14.09 -20.79 -11.17
C VAL A 109 -15.16 -21.62 -11.84
N LEU A 110 -15.37 -22.83 -11.34
CA LEU A 110 -16.59 -23.64 -11.48
C LEU A 110 -16.32 -25.03 -10.87
N GLY A 111 -16.88 -25.27 -9.69
CA GLY A 111 -17.04 -26.62 -9.14
C GLY A 111 -16.30 -26.85 -7.83
N GLY A 112 -17.03 -26.81 -6.72
CA GLY A 112 -16.53 -27.38 -5.48
C GLY A 112 -17.17 -26.81 -4.22
N VAL A 113 -18.42 -27.16 -3.96
CA VAL A 113 -18.93 -27.18 -2.59
C VAL A 113 -18.20 -28.32 -1.85
N VAL A 114 -17.43 -28.01 -0.81
CA VAL A 114 -17.03 -28.92 0.28
C VAL A 114 -16.99 -28.06 1.55
N VAL A 115 -18.12 -27.92 2.26
CA VAL A 115 -18.55 -28.68 3.45
C VAL A 115 -17.50 -28.76 4.58
N PHE A 116 -17.91 -28.19 5.71
CA PHE A 116 -17.31 -28.13 7.06
C PHE A 116 -16.69 -29.44 7.58
N ALA A 117 -15.61 -29.33 8.38
CA ALA A 117 -15.41 -30.16 9.58
C ALA A 117 -14.22 -29.72 10.48
N ILE A 118 -14.56 -29.35 11.73
CA ILE A 118 -13.95 -29.76 13.01
C ILE A 118 -12.51 -29.30 13.31
N VAL A 119 -12.36 -28.34 14.24
CA VAL A 119 -11.64 -28.56 15.53
C VAL A 119 -12.29 -27.68 16.61
N GLY A 120 -13.29 -28.24 17.29
CA GLY A 120 -13.88 -27.67 18.50
C GLY A 120 -14.01 -28.75 19.55
N TYR A 121 -12.89 -29.24 20.10
CA TYR A 121 -12.86 -30.11 21.30
C TYR A 121 -11.43 -30.13 21.88
N ALA A 122 -11.02 -29.05 22.57
CA ALA A 122 -9.80 -29.11 23.40
C ALA A 122 -9.82 -28.23 24.65
N VAL A 123 -10.79 -27.32 24.85
CA VAL A 123 -10.71 -26.36 25.96
C VAL A 123 -11.64 -26.68 27.13
N TYR A 124 -12.56 -27.65 27.01
CA TYR A 124 -13.48 -27.94 28.13
C TYR A 124 -12.94 -28.93 29.18
N SER A 125 -11.86 -29.67 28.91
CA SER A 125 -11.31 -30.63 29.86
C SER A 125 -10.39 -30.02 30.93
N SER A 126 -10.04 -28.73 30.85
CA SER A 126 -9.09 -28.09 31.77
C SER A 126 -9.73 -27.42 32.99
N ILE A 127 -11.07 -27.36 33.09
CA ILE A 127 -11.75 -26.61 34.16
C ILE A 127 -12.29 -27.51 35.29
N ASN A 128 -12.37 -28.83 35.08
CA ASN A 128 -13.04 -29.72 36.06
C ASN A 128 -12.11 -30.55 36.97
N ASP A 129 -10.79 -30.40 36.85
CA ASP A 129 -9.79 -31.17 37.63
C ASP A 129 -9.10 -30.35 38.75
N SER A 130 -9.83 -29.40 39.35
CA SER A 130 -9.35 -28.64 40.53
C SER A 130 -10.28 -28.74 41.74
N LYS A 131 -11.12 -29.76 41.79
CA LYS A 131 -11.92 -30.09 42.98
C LYS A 131 -11.83 -31.58 43.32
N LYS A 132 -10.64 -32.02 43.72
CA LYS A 132 -10.50 -33.18 44.59
C LYS A 132 -9.25 -33.07 45.45
#